data_AF-A0AAV1BWW6-F1
#
_entry.id   AF-A0AAV1BWW6-F1
#
_cell.length_a   1.000
_cell.length_b   1.000
_cell.length_c   1.000
_cell.angle_alpha   90.00
_cell.angle_beta   90.00
_cell.angle_gamma   90.00
#
_symmetry.space_group_name_H-M   'P 1'
#
loop_
_entity.id
_entity.type
_entity.pdbx_description
1 polymer ?
#
loop_
_entity_poly.entity_id
_entity_poly.type
_entity_poly.pdbx_seq_one_letter_code
_entity_poly.pdbx_strand_id
1 'polypeptide(L)'
;MLSATVSGNSVTTATTVGRRRMFSVMTRISSPRSYKILASSMTSSGLTATLKTTPNKDKIVTDSLRVLEWDKLCDSVATFAATYSGKKAVREQLWSLDTTYEESLSLLNETSALVQMHDFGAMLEFISIDSSLVELAIQCAKRDSPVSAQEAVAVLALLQFMESLQFNLKAAIKRDSECYQRFMPLSQRIMELVVSRSLMKYIQQLIDEDGFVKDSASSALKQSRDQVRFLERKLQDLMASLMRNDMNGTSSLEISNVDGRWCISSSSKLQTSFDGLLLSRWR
;
A
#
# COMPACT_ATOMS: atom_id res chain seq x y z
N MET A 1 29.44 20.08 37.63
CA MET A 1 30.70 19.47 38.09
C MET A 1 30.36 18.23 38.90
N LEU A 2 31.17 17.18 38.72
CA LEU A 2 31.09 15.81 39.25
C LEU A 2 30.41 14.78 38.32
N SER A 3 31.20 13.73 38.08
CA SER A 3 31.19 12.73 37.00
C SER A 3 30.06 11.70 37.05
N ALA A 4 29.77 11.12 35.88
CA ALA A 4 29.18 9.79 35.79
C ALA A 4 29.91 8.96 34.71
N THR A 5 30.46 7.84 35.17
CA THR A 5 31.12 6.77 34.41
C THR A 5 30.06 5.89 33.74
N VAL A 6 30.34 5.42 32.53
CA VAL A 6 29.51 4.44 31.80
C VAL A 6 29.77 3.04 32.35
N SER A 7 28.70 2.35 32.77
CA SER A 7 28.61 0.89 32.76
C SER A 7 27.15 0.44 32.92
N GLY A 8 26.69 -0.43 32.02
CA GLY A 8 25.62 -1.38 32.33
C GLY A 8 24.20 -0.88 32.08
N ASN A 9 23.57 -1.45 31.05
CA ASN A 9 22.15 -1.35 30.75
C ASN A 9 21.28 -1.75 31.95
N SER A 10 20.48 -0.82 32.46
CA SER A 10 19.08 -1.00 32.92
C SER A 10 18.66 0.25 33.70
N VAL A 11 17.70 1.01 33.17
CA VAL A 11 16.98 2.02 33.96
C VAL A 11 15.54 1.53 34.10
N THR A 12 15.21 1.09 35.31
CA THR A 12 13.85 0.80 35.75
C THR A 12 13.33 2.02 36.50
N THR A 13 12.38 2.75 35.92
CA THR A 13 11.59 3.74 36.67
C THR A 13 10.19 3.18 36.88
N ALA A 14 9.88 2.84 38.12
CA ALA A 14 8.54 2.48 38.56
C ALA A 14 7.75 3.76 38.90
N THR A 15 6.56 3.91 38.34
CA THR A 15 5.53 4.80 38.87
C THR A 15 4.19 4.11 38.73
N THR A 16 3.50 3.97 39.85
CA THR A 16 2.29 3.17 40.03
C THR A 16 1.03 3.98 39.71
N VAL A 17 -0.02 3.25 39.31
CA VAL A 17 -1.47 3.56 39.34
C VAL A 17 -2.09 3.87 37.96
N GLY A 18 -2.87 2.91 37.45
CA GLY A 18 -3.78 3.13 36.32
C GLY A 18 -4.03 1.88 35.46
N ARG A 19 -4.93 1.01 35.91
CA ARG A 19 -5.30 -0.29 35.32
C ARG A 19 -5.77 -0.18 33.85
N ARG A 20 -4.92 -0.50 32.87
CA ARG A 20 -5.32 -0.92 31.50
C ARG A 20 -4.38 -2.02 31.02
N ARG A 21 -4.95 -3.17 30.59
CA ARG A 21 -4.19 -4.27 29.99
C ARG A 21 -3.61 -3.79 28.65
N MET A 22 -2.31 -3.56 28.60
CA MET A 22 -1.59 -3.38 27.34
C MET A 22 -1.29 -4.75 26.73
N PHE A 23 -1.71 -4.96 25.48
CA PHE A 23 -1.18 -6.03 24.65
C PHE A 23 0.17 -5.56 24.10
N SER A 24 1.26 -6.21 24.54
CA SER A 24 2.56 -6.11 23.87
C SER A 24 2.55 -7.11 22.71
N VAL A 25 2.54 -6.60 21.48
CA VAL A 25 2.77 -7.42 20.27
C VAL A 25 4.22 -7.18 19.87
N MET A 26 5.09 -8.15 20.18
CA MET A 26 6.48 -8.16 19.73
C MET A 26 6.53 -8.65 18.28
N THR A 27 6.40 -7.73 17.33
CA THR A 27 6.66 -8.02 15.92
C THR A 27 8.17 -8.12 15.70
N ARG A 28 8.71 -9.33 15.62
CA ARG A 28 10.03 -9.56 14.99
C ARG A 28 9.85 -9.44 13.49
N ILE A 29 10.01 -8.23 12.96
CA ILE A 29 10.17 -8.01 11.54
C ILE A 29 11.66 -8.21 11.26
N SER A 30 11.98 -9.24 10.46
CA SER A 30 13.31 -9.45 9.92
C SER A 30 13.74 -8.18 9.17
N SER A 31 14.89 -7.65 9.54
CA SER A 31 15.45 -6.40 9.01
C SER A 31 15.49 -6.40 7.47
N PRO A 32 15.06 -5.34 6.77
CA PRO A 32 15.45 -5.17 5.38
C PRO A 32 16.96 -4.98 5.33
N ARG A 33 17.66 -5.91 4.66
CA ARG A 33 19.10 -5.82 4.39
C ARG A 33 19.40 -4.43 3.82
N SER A 34 20.09 -3.62 4.62
CA SER A 34 20.49 -2.28 4.24
C SER A 34 21.64 -2.39 3.25
N TYR A 35 21.36 -2.23 1.96
CA TYR A 35 22.40 -2.13 0.95
C TYR A 35 22.94 -0.69 0.97
N LYS A 36 24.15 -0.52 1.50
CA LYS A 36 24.87 0.75 1.46
C LYS A 36 25.28 1.03 0.02
N ILE A 37 24.69 2.06 -0.59
CA ILE A 37 25.25 2.70 -1.78
C ILE A 37 26.49 3.47 -1.34
N LEU A 38 27.68 2.96 -1.67
CA LEU A 38 28.94 3.67 -1.49
C LEU A 38 29.08 4.75 -2.58
N ALA A 39 28.57 5.95 -2.29
CA ALA A 39 29.03 7.16 -2.95
C ALA A 39 30.43 7.49 -2.42
N SER A 40 31.46 7.32 -3.24
CA SER A 40 32.85 7.57 -2.86
C SER A 40 33.22 9.02 -3.19
N SER A 41 33.17 9.90 -2.18
CA SER A 41 33.89 11.18 -2.20
C SER A 41 35.30 10.98 -1.66
N MET A 42 36.29 11.49 -2.39
CA MET A 42 37.71 11.39 -2.07
C MET A 42 38.06 12.12 -0.77
N THR A 43 38.73 11.42 0.15
CA THR A 43 39.83 11.99 0.98
C THR A 43 40.74 10.85 1.43
N SER A 44 42.03 11.06 1.27
CA SER A 44 43.13 10.13 1.50
C SER A 44 43.39 9.81 2.97
N SER A 45 43.87 8.58 3.19
CA SER A 45 44.99 8.19 4.09
C SER A 45 44.62 7.16 5.16
N GLY A 46 45.26 5.99 5.08
CA GLY A 46 45.37 5.02 6.17
C GLY A 46 45.19 3.56 5.73
N LEU A 47 46.31 2.86 5.50
CA LEU A 47 46.37 1.46 5.06
C LEU A 47 45.88 0.46 6.13
N THR A 48 45.03 -0.49 5.72
CA THR A 48 45.05 -1.89 6.17
C THR A 48 44.73 -2.81 4.97
N ALA A 49 45.30 -4.02 5.00
CA ALA A 49 45.67 -4.82 3.84
C ALA A 49 44.52 -5.65 3.21
N THR A 50 44.21 -5.31 1.95
CA THR A 50 44.12 -6.20 0.76
C THR A 50 43.33 -7.52 0.80
N LEU A 51 42.15 -7.47 0.17
CA LEU A 51 41.84 -8.31 -1.00
C LEU A 51 41.97 -7.40 -2.22
N LYS A 52 43.05 -7.57 -3.02
CA LYS A 52 43.25 -6.82 -4.27
C LYS A 52 42.44 -7.51 -5.37
N THR A 53 41.18 -7.15 -5.55
CA THR A 53 40.56 -7.21 -6.87
C THR A 53 41.30 -6.20 -7.76
N THR A 54 41.90 -6.67 -8.85
CA THR A 54 42.62 -5.81 -9.78
C THR A 54 41.62 -4.84 -10.42
N PRO A 55 41.80 -3.51 -10.33
CA PRO A 55 40.84 -2.50 -10.81
C PRO A 55 40.58 -2.56 -12.33
N ASN A 56 41.35 -3.37 -13.05
CA ASN A 56 41.17 -3.63 -14.47
C ASN A 56 40.01 -4.59 -14.76
N LYS A 57 39.72 -5.58 -13.89
CA LYS A 57 38.66 -6.56 -14.13
C LYS A 57 37.27 -5.92 -14.02
N ASP A 58 37.04 -5.12 -13.00
CA ASP A 58 35.75 -4.45 -12.79
C ASP A 58 35.45 -3.44 -13.91
N LYS A 59 36.49 -2.77 -14.43
CA LYS A 59 36.38 -1.92 -15.62
C LYS A 59 36.02 -2.72 -16.87
N ILE A 60 36.68 -3.84 -17.13
CA ILE A 60 36.37 -4.70 -18.28
C ILE A 60 34.94 -5.22 -18.20
N VAL A 61 34.48 -5.65 -17.02
CA VAL A 61 33.11 -6.14 -16.82
C VAL A 61 32.09 -5.02 -17.06
N THR A 62 32.29 -3.85 -16.48
CA THR A 62 31.37 -2.71 -16.67
C THR A 62 31.33 -2.21 -18.12
N ASP A 63 32.47 -2.16 -18.81
CA ASP A 63 32.51 -1.81 -20.24
C ASP A 63 31.83 -2.88 -21.10
N SER A 64 32.01 -4.16 -20.78
CA SER A 64 31.33 -5.26 -21.47
C SER A 64 29.81 -5.19 -21.29
N LEU A 65 29.34 -4.94 -20.07
CA LEU A 65 27.90 -4.78 -19.76
C LEU A 65 27.30 -3.57 -20.46
N ARG A 66 28.06 -2.48 -20.61
CA ARG A 66 27.64 -1.32 -21.40
C ARG A 66 27.47 -1.68 -22.88
N VAL A 67 28.41 -2.42 -23.47
CA VAL A 67 28.34 -2.86 -24.87
C VAL A 67 27.15 -3.81 -25.10
N LEU A 68 26.85 -4.65 -24.11
CA LEU A 68 25.68 -5.54 -24.15
C LEU A 68 24.35 -4.84 -23.86
N GLU A 69 24.37 -3.54 -23.56
CA GLU A 69 23.19 -2.77 -23.12
C GLU A 69 22.45 -3.48 -21.97
N TRP A 70 23.21 -3.99 -21.01
CA TRP A 70 22.69 -4.81 -19.91
C TRP A 70 21.60 -4.09 -19.12
N ASP A 71 21.72 -2.77 -18.96
CA ASP A 71 20.71 -1.90 -18.36
C ASP A 71 19.35 -2.03 -19.06
N LYS A 72 19.31 -1.94 -20.39
CA LYS A 72 18.08 -2.04 -21.17
C LYS A 72 17.50 -3.45 -21.13
N LEU A 73 18.34 -4.47 -21.14
CA LEU A 73 17.90 -5.85 -20.98
C LEU A 73 17.25 -6.06 -19.62
N CYS A 74 17.89 -5.61 -18.53
CA CYS A 74 17.33 -5.66 -17.19
C CYS A 74 15.99 -4.93 -17.11
N ASP A 75 15.87 -3.76 -17.73
CA ASP A 75 14.62 -3.01 -17.80
C ASP A 75 13.54 -3.80 -18.54
N SER A 76 13.87 -4.39 -19.68
CA SER A 76 12.93 -5.22 -20.46
C SER A 76 12.47 -6.43 -19.65
N VAL A 77 13.37 -7.15 -18.99
CA VAL A 77 13.03 -8.33 -18.16
C VAL A 77 12.18 -7.93 -16.96
N ALA A 78 12.49 -6.79 -16.33
CA ALA A 78 11.70 -6.29 -15.22
C ALA A 78 10.25 -5.95 -15.60
N THR A 79 9.96 -5.60 -16.86
CA THR A 79 8.56 -5.32 -17.29
C THR A 79 7.62 -6.51 -17.13
N PHE A 80 8.14 -7.75 -17.16
CA PHE A 80 7.35 -8.97 -16.96
C PHE A 80 6.88 -9.19 -15.52
N ALA A 81 7.51 -8.53 -14.53
CA ALA A 81 7.04 -8.63 -13.16
C ALA A 81 5.73 -7.84 -12.97
N ALA A 82 4.73 -8.49 -12.36
CA ALA A 82 3.40 -7.91 -12.19
C ALA A 82 3.37 -6.69 -11.25
N THR A 83 4.19 -6.69 -10.19
CA THR A 83 4.17 -5.65 -9.16
C THR A 83 5.36 -4.69 -9.29
N TYR A 84 5.16 -3.42 -8.93
CA TYR A 84 6.22 -2.40 -8.93
C TYR A 84 7.46 -2.84 -8.13
N SER A 85 7.27 -3.36 -6.91
CA SER A 85 8.38 -3.84 -6.09
C SER A 85 9.07 -5.07 -6.70
N GLY A 86 8.32 -5.93 -7.42
CA GLY A 86 8.90 -7.03 -8.20
C GLY A 86 9.79 -6.53 -9.33
N LYS A 87 9.37 -5.50 -10.08
CA LYS A 87 10.20 -4.88 -11.14
C LYS A 87 11.52 -4.35 -10.58
N LYS A 88 11.45 -3.67 -9.43
CA LYS A 88 12.63 -3.15 -8.72
C LYS A 88 13.55 -4.28 -8.25
N ALA A 89 12.99 -5.31 -7.62
CA ALA A 89 13.76 -6.46 -7.13
C ALA A 89 14.47 -7.21 -8.26
N VAL A 90 13.81 -7.43 -9.39
CA VAL A 90 14.41 -8.07 -10.58
C VAL A 90 15.58 -7.25 -11.10
N ARG A 91 15.44 -5.92 -11.21
CA ARG A 91 16.56 -5.04 -11.61
C ARG A 91 17.73 -5.17 -10.66
N GLU A 92 17.49 -5.04 -9.37
CA GLU A 92 18.55 -5.13 -8.35
C GLU A 92 19.25 -6.49 -8.38
N GLN A 93 18.49 -7.57 -8.57
CA GLN A 93 19.02 -8.93 -8.66
C GLN A 93 19.85 -9.16 -9.93
N LEU A 94 19.40 -8.69 -11.09
CA LEU A 94 20.14 -8.83 -12.35
C LEU A 94 21.43 -7.99 -12.37
N TRP A 95 21.50 -6.93 -11.58
CA TRP A 95 22.71 -6.14 -11.37
C TRP A 95 23.67 -6.74 -10.33
N SER A 96 23.24 -7.76 -9.58
CA SER A 96 24.08 -8.47 -8.61
C SER A 96 24.93 -9.55 -9.30
N LEU A 97 26.10 -9.15 -9.81
CA LEU A 97 27.00 -10.03 -10.56
C LEU A 97 27.81 -11.01 -9.69
N ASP A 98 27.87 -10.77 -8.38
CA ASP A 98 28.66 -11.58 -7.43
C ASP A 98 27.87 -12.79 -6.89
N THR A 99 26.84 -13.23 -7.60
CA THR A 99 25.97 -14.33 -7.16
C THR A 99 26.73 -15.65 -7.18
N THR A 100 26.72 -16.38 -6.07
CA THR A 100 27.40 -17.68 -5.96
C THR A 100 26.66 -18.78 -6.71
N TYR A 101 27.34 -19.89 -6.98
CA TYR A 101 26.72 -21.07 -7.60
C TYR A 101 25.57 -21.62 -6.75
N GLU A 102 25.73 -21.67 -5.43
CA GLU A 102 24.72 -22.17 -4.51
C GLU A 102 23.47 -21.28 -4.48
N GLU A 103 23.65 -19.95 -4.48
CA GLU A 103 22.55 -19.00 -4.59
C GLU A 103 21.81 -19.14 -5.93
N SER A 104 22.56 -19.31 -7.03
CA SER A 104 21.97 -19.53 -8.36
C SER A 104 21.14 -20.82 -8.41
N LEU A 105 21.63 -21.91 -7.80
CA LEU A 105 20.90 -23.17 -7.71
C LEU A 105 19.64 -23.03 -6.82
N SER A 106 19.72 -22.27 -5.73
CA SER A 106 18.58 -21.97 -4.86
C SER A 106 17.48 -21.19 -5.61
N LEU A 107 17.86 -20.16 -6.38
CA LEU A 107 16.94 -19.39 -7.23
C LEU A 107 16.30 -20.25 -8.32
N LEU A 108 17.06 -21.17 -8.92
CA LEU A 108 16.53 -22.12 -9.90
C LEU A 108 15.50 -23.07 -9.25
N ASN A 109 15.78 -23.56 -8.04
CA ASN A 109 14.83 -24.38 -7.29
C ASN A 109 13.54 -23.61 -6.94
N GLU A 110 13.66 -22.33 -6.54
CA GLU A 110 12.50 -21.45 -6.33
C GLU A 110 11.66 -21.30 -7.61
N THR A 111 12.33 -21.10 -8.75
CA THR A 111 11.66 -20.96 -10.06
C THR A 111 10.96 -22.25 -10.48
N SER A 112 11.62 -23.40 -10.32
CA SER A 112 11.04 -24.73 -10.62
C SER A 112 9.82 -25.02 -9.75
N ALA A 113 9.89 -24.71 -8.45
CA ALA A 113 8.75 -24.86 -7.54
C ALA A 113 7.57 -23.97 -7.96
N LEU A 114 7.84 -22.74 -8.40
CA LEU A 114 6.81 -21.81 -8.86
C LEU A 114 6.07 -22.33 -10.10
N VAL A 115 6.80 -22.86 -11.08
CA VAL A 115 6.21 -23.46 -12.30
C VAL A 115 5.31 -24.64 -11.92
N GLN A 116 5.78 -25.53 -11.05
CA GLN A 116 4.96 -26.66 -10.58
C GLN A 116 3.70 -26.20 -9.83
N MET A 117 3.80 -25.14 -9.01
CA MET A 117 2.65 -24.55 -8.31
C MET A 117 1.64 -23.95 -9.30
N HIS A 118 2.13 -23.27 -10.34
CA HIS A 118 1.30 -22.69 -11.38
C HIS A 118 0.56 -23.77 -12.18
N ASP A 119 1.28 -24.81 -12.62
CA ASP A 119 0.72 -25.91 -13.42
C ASP A 119 -0.33 -26.71 -12.64
N PHE A 120 -0.16 -26.84 -11.32
CA PHE A 120 -1.14 -27.46 -10.43
C PHE A 120 -2.34 -26.55 -10.13
N GLY A 121 -2.28 -25.26 -10.47
CA GLY A 121 -3.33 -24.27 -10.16
C GLY A 121 -3.35 -23.82 -8.69
N ALA A 122 -2.24 -23.97 -7.97
CA ALA A 122 -2.11 -23.52 -6.58
C ALA A 122 -1.65 -22.06 -6.46
N MET A 123 -1.18 -21.45 -7.55
CA MET A 123 -0.67 -20.08 -7.59
C MET A 123 -1.77 -19.06 -7.89
N LEU A 124 -1.59 -17.84 -7.40
CA LEU A 124 -2.42 -16.67 -7.71
C LEU A 124 -1.60 -15.63 -8.47
N GLU A 125 -2.25 -14.92 -9.38
CA GLU A 125 -1.64 -13.78 -10.09
C GLU A 125 -1.56 -12.55 -9.17
N PHE A 126 -0.43 -11.84 -9.21
CA PHE A 126 -0.17 -10.67 -8.36
C PHE A 126 -0.75 -9.35 -8.92
N ILE A 127 -1.59 -9.40 -9.97
CA ILE A 127 -2.01 -8.22 -10.75
C ILE A 127 -2.79 -7.20 -9.91
N SER A 128 -3.54 -7.65 -8.90
CA SER A 128 -4.37 -6.78 -8.07
C SER A 128 -3.61 -6.06 -6.94
N ILE A 129 -2.30 -6.29 -6.79
CA ILE A 129 -1.53 -5.76 -5.67
C ILE A 129 -0.80 -4.48 -6.08
N ASP A 130 -1.27 -3.35 -5.56
CA ASP A 130 -0.51 -2.10 -5.63
C ASP A 130 0.59 -2.07 -4.56
N SER A 131 1.71 -2.70 -4.91
CA SER A 131 2.88 -2.77 -4.04
C SER A 131 3.50 -1.40 -3.74
N SER A 132 3.24 -0.37 -4.56
CA SER A 132 3.75 0.99 -4.34
C SER A 132 3.00 1.68 -3.20
N LEU A 133 1.67 1.60 -3.20
CA LEU A 133 0.83 2.11 -2.12
C LEU A 133 1.04 1.35 -0.81
N VAL A 134 1.26 0.03 -0.88
CA VAL A 134 1.63 -0.76 0.31
C VAL A 134 2.95 -0.27 0.91
N GLU A 135 3.97 -0.02 0.08
CA GLU A 135 5.25 0.49 0.57
C GLU A 135 5.09 1.85 1.26
N LEU A 136 4.30 2.75 0.68
CA LEU A 136 3.96 4.04 1.28
C LEU A 136 3.21 3.87 2.60
N ALA A 137 2.19 3.00 2.66
CA ALA A 137 1.44 2.70 3.89
C ALA A 137 2.37 2.24 5.03
N ILE A 138 3.31 1.36 4.73
CA ILE A 138 4.30 0.86 5.70
C ILE A 138 5.23 1.99 6.15
N GLN A 139 5.66 2.87 5.24
CA GLN A 139 6.50 4.02 5.59
C GLN A 139 5.75 5.03 6.47
N CYS A 140 4.47 5.31 6.17
CA CYS A 140 3.61 6.15 6.99
C CYS A 140 3.46 5.56 8.40
N ALA A 141 3.13 4.27 8.50
CA ALA A 141 3.00 3.57 9.77
C ALA A 141 4.30 3.57 10.60
N LYS A 142 5.47 3.40 9.95
CA LYS A 142 6.78 3.46 10.62
C LYS A 142 7.14 4.86 11.15
N ARG A 143 6.54 5.90 10.59
CA ARG A 143 6.77 7.31 10.95
C ARG A 143 5.65 7.87 11.84
N ASP A 144 4.74 7.02 12.32
CA ASP A 144 3.52 7.41 13.04
C ASP A 144 2.68 8.47 12.28
N SER A 145 2.75 8.43 10.95
CA SER A 145 2.01 9.32 10.05
C SER A 145 0.67 8.67 9.66
N PRO A 146 -0.40 9.45 9.47
CA PRO A 146 -1.69 8.90 9.07
C PRO A 146 -1.59 8.19 7.72
N VAL A 147 -2.12 6.97 7.66
CA VAL A 147 -2.26 6.20 6.42
C VAL A 147 -3.54 6.65 5.71
N SER A 148 -3.43 6.99 4.43
CA SER A 148 -4.59 7.37 3.62
C SER A 148 -5.52 6.17 3.37
N ALA A 149 -6.77 6.46 2.98
CA ALA A 149 -7.74 5.39 2.73
C ALA A 149 -7.30 4.46 1.58
N GLN A 150 -6.71 5.03 0.52
CA GLN A 150 -6.23 4.27 -0.63
C GLN A 150 -5.03 3.37 -0.27
N GLU A 151 -4.10 3.87 0.54
CA GLU A 151 -2.97 3.09 1.07
C GLU A 151 -3.47 1.95 1.96
N ALA A 152 -4.47 2.20 2.81
CA ALA A 152 -5.05 1.18 3.68
C ALA A 152 -5.80 0.08 2.88
N VAL A 153 -6.51 0.45 1.80
CA VAL A 153 -7.13 -0.52 0.88
C VAL A 153 -6.09 -1.37 0.18
N ALA A 154 -4.97 -0.78 -0.26
CA ALA A 154 -3.89 -1.55 -0.88
C ALA A 154 -3.28 -2.57 0.11
N VAL A 155 -3.12 -2.19 1.39
CA VAL A 155 -2.69 -3.11 2.45
C VAL A 155 -3.71 -4.22 2.68
N LEU A 156 -5.01 -3.89 2.70
CA LEU A 156 -6.08 -4.88 2.81
C LEU A 156 -6.04 -5.89 1.66
N ALA A 157 -5.90 -5.42 0.42
CA ALA A 157 -5.80 -6.27 -0.77
C ALA A 157 -4.60 -7.23 -0.68
N LEU A 158 -3.44 -6.75 -0.23
CA LEU A 158 -2.27 -7.59 0.01
C LEU A 158 -2.55 -8.67 1.07
N LEU A 159 -3.18 -8.32 2.20
CA LEU A 159 -3.49 -9.28 3.26
C LEU A 159 -4.49 -10.35 2.79
N GLN A 160 -5.51 -9.94 2.02
CA GLN A 160 -6.47 -10.87 1.40
C GLN A 160 -5.79 -11.80 0.38
N PHE A 161 -4.86 -11.27 -0.42
CA PHE A 161 -4.08 -12.07 -1.36
C PHE A 161 -3.25 -13.12 -0.62
N MET A 162 -2.55 -12.74 0.45
CA MET A 162 -1.74 -13.66 1.26
C MET A 162 -2.60 -14.77 1.88
N GLU A 163 -3.78 -14.42 2.40
CA GLU A 163 -4.72 -15.40 2.95
C GLU A 163 -5.22 -16.39 1.87
N SER A 164 -5.55 -15.88 0.68
CA SER A 164 -5.99 -16.69 -0.45
C SER A 164 -4.89 -17.62 -0.95
N LEU A 165 -3.65 -17.14 -1.02
CA LEU A 165 -2.48 -17.93 -1.40
C LEU A 165 -2.24 -19.09 -0.42
N GLN A 166 -2.30 -18.81 0.89
CA GLN A 166 -2.20 -19.84 1.91
C GLN A 166 -3.35 -20.86 1.82
N PHE A 167 -4.57 -20.39 1.58
CA PHE A 167 -5.73 -21.26 1.42
C PHE A 167 -5.57 -22.19 0.22
N ASN A 168 -5.15 -21.67 -0.93
CA ASN A 168 -4.93 -22.45 -2.15
C ASN A 168 -3.84 -23.50 -1.96
N LEU A 169 -2.72 -23.12 -1.33
CA LEU A 169 -1.64 -24.06 -1.02
C LEU A 169 -2.12 -25.18 -0.09
N LYS A 170 -2.86 -24.85 0.99
CA LYS A 170 -3.42 -25.86 1.90
C LYS A 170 -4.40 -26.78 1.19
N ALA A 171 -5.23 -26.23 0.28
CA ALA A 171 -6.15 -27.00 -0.51
C ALA A 171 -5.43 -27.93 -1.50
N ALA A 172 -4.31 -27.50 -2.09
CA ALA A 172 -3.47 -28.34 -2.93
C ALA A 172 -2.86 -29.51 -2.14
N ILE A 173 -2.26 -29.23 -0.98
CA ILE A 173 -1.67 -30.26 -0.10
C ILE A 173 -2.71 -31.26 0.40
N LYS A 174 -3.94 -30.82 0.64
CA LYS A 174 -5.04 -31.71 1.03
C LYS A 174 -5.45 -32.65 -0.11
N ARG A 175 -5.31 -32.23 -1.37
CA ARG A 175 -5.60 -33.05 -2.56
C ARG A 175 -4.46 -34.02 -2.86
N ASP A 176 -3.23 -33.55 -2.77
CA ASP A 176 -2.01 -34.36 -2.97
C ASP A 176 -0.98 -33.98 -1.90
N SER A 177 -0.69 -34.92 -0.99
CA SER A 177 0.25 -34.70 0.11
C SER A 177 1.68 -34.42 -0.36
N GLU A 178 2.04 -34.88 -1.57
CA GLU A 178 3.37 -34.63 -2.14
C GLU A 178 3.54 -33.18 -2.63
N CYS A 179 2.44 -32.44 -2.86
CA CYS A 179 2.50 -31.04 -3.25
C CYS A 179 3.34 -30.20 -2.30
N TYR A 180 3.32 -30.48 -0.99
CA TYR A 180 4.14 -29.74 -0.04
C TYR A 180 5.63 -29.81 -0.38
N GLN A 181 6.13 -31.02 -0.70
CA GLN A 181 7.53 -31.26 -1.05
C GLN A 181 7.85 -30.77 -2.46
N ARG A 182 6.96 -31.01 -3.43
CA ARG A 182 7.14 -30.55 -4.82
C ARG A 182 7.27 -29.03 -4.92
N PHE A 183 6.53 -28.30 -4.07
CA PHE A 183 6.53 -26.84 -4.05
C PHE A 183 7.57 -26.23 -3.10
N MET A 184 8.46 -27.04 -2.52
CA MET A 184 9.58 -26.50 -1.74
C MET A 184 10.55 -25.75 -2.65
N PRO A 185 11.08 -24.59 -2.22
CA PRO A 185 10.98 -24.03 -0.87
C PRO A 185 9.81 -23.05 -0.65
N LEU A 186 9.00 -22.78 -1.69
CA LEU A 186 7.94 -21.78 -1.64
C LEU A 186 6.80 -22.17 -0.68
N SER A 187 6.47 -23.46 -0.61
CA SER A 187 5.45 -23.96 0.31
C SER A 187 5.76 -23.60 1.77
N GLN A 188 7.01 -23.75 2.19
CA GLN A 188 7.47 -23.35 3.51
C GLN A 188 7.30 -21.83 3.72
N ARG A 189 7.83 -21.00 2.81
CA ARG A 189 7.74 -19.54 2.94
C ARG A 189 6.30 -19.05 3.01
N ILE A 190 5.40 -19.63 2.21
CA ILE A 190 3.98 -19.26 2.19
C ILE A 190 3.28 -19.67 3.50
N MET A 191 3.58 -20.86 4.04
CA MET A 191 2.98 -21.31 5.31
C MET A 191 3.49 -20.51 6.51
N GLU A 192 4.69 -19.94 6.44
CA GLU A 192 5.26 -19.07 7.47
C GLU A 192 4.66 -17.66 7.48
N LEU A 193 3.92 -17.25 6.44
CA LEU A 193 3.28 -15.94 6.38
C LEU A 193 2.26 -15.76 7.51
N VAL A 194 2.33 -14.64 8.22
CA VAL A 194 1.39 -14.28 9.28
C VAL A 194 0.43 -13.21 8.76
N VAL A 195 -0.84 -13.56 8.58
CA VAL A 195 -1.88 -12.62 8.13
C VAL A 195 -2.74 -12.19 9.33
N SER A 196 -2.78 -10.88 9.58
CA SER A 196 -3.57 -10.29 10.67
C SER A 196 -5.03 -10.07 10.26
N ARG A 197 -5.88 -11.05 10.57
CA ARG A 197 -7.34 -10.96 10.32
C ARG A 197 -8.03 -9.84 11.09
N SER A 198 -7.51 -9.47 12.26
CA SER A 198 -8.05 -8.36 13.05
C SER A 198 -7.81 -7.02 12.35
N LEU A 199 -6.64 -6.82 11.76
CA LEU A 199 -6.32 -5.63 10.98
C LEU A 199 -7.20 -5.52 9.72
N MET A 200 -7.39 -6.63 9.00
CA MET A 200 -8.27 -6.64 7.83
C MET A 200 -9.70 -6.18 8.18
N LYS A 201 -10.29 -6.76 9.23
CA LYS A 201 -11.62 -6.37 9.72
C LYS A 201 -11.67 -4.92 10.17
N TYR A 202 -10.61 -4.44 10.82
CA TYR A 202 -10.51 -3.05 11.23
C TYR A 202 -10.54 -2.10 10.04
N ILE A 203 -9.73 -2.36 9.00
CA ILE A 203 -9.71 -1.56 7.77
C ILE A 203 -11.09 -1.58 7.09
N GLN A 204 -11.72 -2.75 6.94
CA GLN A 204 -13.04 -2.90 6.32
C GLN A 204 -14.18 -2.20 7.09
N GLN A 205 -14.05 -2.04 8.41
CA GLN A 205 -15.00 -1.29 9.22
C GLN A 205 -14.86 0.23 9.03
N LEU A 206 -13.67 0.71 8.67
CA LEU A 206 -13.39 2.13 8.52
C LEU A 206 -13.53 2.63 7.09
N ILE A 207 -13.26 1.77 6.10
CA ILE A 207 -13.17 2.15 4.69
C ILE A 207 -14.13 1.29 3.87
N ASP A 208 -14.74 1.90 2.87
CA ASP A 208 -15.62 1.23 1.92
C ASP A 208 -14.86 0.62 0.74
N GLU A 209 -15.54 -0.23 -0.03
CA GLU A 209 -14.93 -0.92 -1.18
C GLU A 209 -14.40 0.07 -2.24
N ASP A 210 -15.03 1.25 -2.34
CA ASP A 210 -14.62 2.34 -3.23
C ASP A 210 -13.45 3.18 -2.68
N GLY A 211 -12.91 2.85 -1.49
CA GLY A 211 -11.80 3.58 -0.87
C GLY A 211 -12.20 4.83 -0.09
N PHE A 212 -13.49 5.03 0.19
CA PHE A 212 -13.97 6.14 1.02
C PHE A 212 -14.08 5.77 2.49
N VAL A 213 -13.79 6.73 3.38
CA VAL A 213 -13.96 6.56 4.82
C VAL A 213 -15.45 6.49 5.16
N LYS A 214 -15.88 5.42 5.84
CA LYS A 214 -17.25 5.14 6.29
C LYS A 214 -17.64 6.02 7.48
N ASP A 215 -18.95 6.23 7.66
CA ASP A 215 -19.51 6.94 8.82
C ASP A 215 -19.25 6.20 10.16
N SER A 216 -18.99 4.90 10.10
CA SER A 216 -18.55 4.08 11.25
C SER A 216 -17.16 4.44 11.76
N ALA A 217 -16.35 5.15 10.98
CA ALA A 217 -15.01 5.52 11.39
C ALA A 217 -14.99 6.55 12.52
N SER A 218 -15.96 7.45 12.55
CA SER A 218 -16.07 8.48 13.60
C SER A 218 -17.48 9.03 13.69
N SER A 219 -18.00 9.14 14.92
CA SER A 219 -19.29 9.79 15.19
C SER A 219 -19.32 11.26 14.78
N ALA A 220 -18.19 11.97 14.90
CA ALA A 220 -18.07 13.36 14.47
C ALA A 220 -18.16 13.50 12.94
N LEU A 221 -17.52 12.59 12.19
CA LEU A 221 -17.63 12.55 10.74
C LEU A 221 -19.06 12.28 10.29
N LYS A 222 -19.72 11.30 10.92
CA LYS A 222 -21.12 10.99 10.68
C LYS A 222 -22.02 12.20 10.93
N GLN A 223 -21.86 12.88 12.08
CA GLN A 223 -22.65 14.05 12.42
C GLN A 223 -22.47 15.18 11.39
N SER A 224 -21.23 15.44 10.96
CA SER A 224 -20.95 16.46 9.94
C SER A 224 -21.63 16.11 8.59
N ARG A 225 -21.53 14.85 8.15
CA ARG A 225 -22.22 14.39 6.93
C ARG A 225 -23.73 14.45 7.05
N ASP A 226 -24.30 14.10 8.22
CA ASP A 226 -25.73 14.19 8.47
C ASP A 226 -26.23 15.65 8.43
N GLN A 227 -25.44 16.60 8.94
CA GLN A 227 -25.73 18.04 8.82
C GLN A 227 -25.74 18.48 7.36
N VAL A 228 -24.75 18.07 6.56
CA VAL A 228 -24.71 18.37 5.11
C VAL A 228 -25.93 17.79 4.40
N ARG A 229 -26.25 16.50 4.59
CA ARG A 229 -27.43 15.85 3.99
C ARG A 229 -28.74 16.51 4.41
N PHE A 230 -28.81 17.05 5.63
CA PHE A 230 -29.98 17.77 6.12
C PHE A 230 -30.15 19.13 5.44
N LEU A 231 -29.05 19.88 5.27
CA LEU A 231 -29.06 21.15 4.55
C LEU A 231 -29.37 20.96 3.07
N GLU A 232 -28.82 19.92 2.44
CA GLU A 232 -29.11 19.57 1.05
C GLU A 232 -30.60 19.26 0.85
N ARG A 233 -31.21 18.47 1.73
CA ARG A 233 -32.65 18.19 1.70
C ARG A 233 -33.49 19.45 1.87
N LYS A 234 -33.16 20.30 2.86
CA LYS A 234 -33.86 21.59 3.03
C LYS A 234 -33.77 22.46 1.79
N LEU A 235 -32.60 22.51 1.16
CA LEU A 235 -32.37 23.29 -0.03
C LEU A 235 -33.16 22.73 -1.23
N GLN A 236 -33.21 21.41 -1.39
CA GLN A 236 -34.06 20.75 -2.39
C GLN A 236 -35.55 21.04 -2.15
N ASP A 237 -36.03 20.96 -0.91
CA ASP A 237 -37.42 21.27 -0.56
C ASP A 237 -37.78 22.74 -0.85
N LEU A 238 -36.85 23.66 -0.58
CA LEU A 238 -37.02 25.09 -0.90
C LEU A 238 -37.04 25.34 -2.41
N MET A 239 -36.16 24.70 -3.18
CA MET A 239 -36.20 24.83 -4.63
C MET A 239 -37.48 24.22 -5.20
N ALA A 240 -37.91 23.05 -4.72
CA ALA A 240 -39.14 22.42 -5.16
C ALA A 240 -40.40 23.22 -4.79
N SER A 241 -40.42 23.91 -3.65
CA SER A 241 -41.52 24.81 -3.29
C SER A 241 -41.56 26.05 -4.19
N LEU A 242 -40.40 26.63 -4.48
CA LEU A 242 -40.28 27.77 -5.38
C LEU A 242 -40.72 27.43 -6.81
N MET A 243 -40.30 26.27 -7.34
CA MET A 243 -40.77 25.78 -8.64
C MET A 243 -42.30 25.58 -8.68
N ARG A 244 -42.90 25.06 -7.60
CA ARG A 244 -44.35 24.84 -7.53
C ARG A 244 -45.15 26.13 -7.47
N ASN A 245 -44.64 27.15 -6.77
CA ASN A 245 -45.32 28.45 -6.65
C ASN A 245 -45.30 29.24 -7.96
N ASP A 246 -44.30 29.04 -8.82
CA ASP A 246 -44.12 29.78 -10.07
C ASP A 246 -44.74 29.07 -11.31
N MET A 247 -45.34 27.89 -11.11
CA MET A 247 -46.01 27.09 -12.16
C MET A 247 -47.39 27.64 -12.56
N ASN A 248 -47.45 28.92 -12.95
CA ASN A 248 -48.61 29.51 -13.61
C ASN A 248 -48.56 29.42 -15.15
N GLY A 249 -47.53 28.82 -15.75
CA GLY A 249 -47.51 28.57 -17.20
C GLY A 249 -46.30 27.82 -17.74
N THR A 250 -46.52 26.56 -18.14
CA THR A 250 -45.84 25.81 -19.23
C THR A 250 -44.30 25.72 -19.31
N SER A 251 -43.51 26.25 -18.38
CA SER A 251 -42.05 26.10 -18.40
C SER A 251 -41.61 24.84 -17.65
N SER A 252 -41.03 23.86 -18.35
CA SER A 252 -40.32 22.75 -17.71
C SER A 252 -39.07 23.31 -17.02
N LEU A 253 -39.17 23.40 -15.69
CA LEU A 253 -38.15 23.88 -14.80
C LEU A 253 -37.51 22.63 -14.15
N GLU A 254 -36.18 22.55 -14.10
CA GLU A 254 -35.45 21.40 -13.57
C GLU A 254 -34.36 21.84 -12.57
N ILE A 255 -34.26 21.12 -11.46
CA ILE A 255 -33.21 21.31 -10.45
C ILE A 255 -31.97 20.55 -10.91
N SER A 256 -30.85 21.26 -11.05
CA SER A 256 -29.57 20.68 -11.43
C SER A 256 -28.47 21.06 -10.44
N ASN A 257 -27.43 20.24 -10.35
CA ASN A 257 -26.21 20.58 -9.63
C ASN A 257 -25.15 20.92 -10.67
N VAL A 258 -24.68 22.18 -10.66
CA VAL A 258 -23.64 22.68 -11.57
C VAL A 258 -22.46 23.12 -10.72
N ASP A 259 -21.34 22.40 -10.83
CA ASP A 259 -20.10 22.65 -10.10
C ASP A 259 -20.29 22.81 -8.58
N GLY A 260 -21.12 21.97 -7.97
CA GLY A 260 -21.39 22.00 -6.52
C GLY A 260 -22.36 23.11 -6.10
N ARG A 261 -22.95 23.84 -7.05
CA ARG A 261 -24.03 24.80 -6.79
C ARG A 261 -25.35 24.22 -7.29
N TRP A 262 -26.37 24.32 -6.45
CA TRP A 262 -27.71 23.94 -6.83
C TRP A 262 -28.36 25.07 -7.63
N CYS A 263 -28.79 24.75 -8.85
CA CYS A 263 -29.31 25.70 -9.82
C CYS A 263 -30.67 25.24 -10.33
N ILE A 264 -31.56 26.20 -10.57
CA ILE A 264 -32.83 25.97 -11.24
C ILE A 264 -32.63 26.36 -12.70
N SER A 265 -32.79 25.39 -13.59
CA SER A 265 -32.65 25.56 -15.03
C SER A 265 -34.03 25.60 -15.68
N SER A 266 -34.25 26.56 -16.58
CA SER A 266 -35.48 26.71 -17.36
C SER A 266 -35.20 26.34 -18.81
N SER A 267 -36.01 25.44 -19.38
CA SER A 267 -35.90 25.06 -20.79
C SER A 267 -36.42 26.14 -21.77
N SER A 268 -37.01 27.23 -21.27
CA SER A 268 -37.58 28.30 -22.09
C SER A 268 -36.75 29.59 -21.98
N LYS A 269 -36.57 30.31 -23.09
CA LYS A 269 -35.86 31.61 -23.16
C LYS A 269 -36.58 32.76 -22.44
N LEU A 270 -37.66 32.49 -21.71
CA LEU A 270 -38.42 33.50 -20.99
C LEU A 270 -37.74 33.77 -19.64
N GLN A 271 -37.40 35.04 -19.41
CA GLN A 271 -36.92 35.53 -18.11
C GLN A 271 -37.99 35.30 -17.05
N THR A 272 -37.82 34.25 -16.25
CA THR A 272 -38.59 34.07 -15.01
C THR A 272 -38.08 35.09 -13.99
N SER A 273 -38.97 35.98 -13.56
CA SER A 273 -38.71 37.00 -12.54
C SER A 273 -38.63 36.34 -11.17
N PHE A 274 -37.48 35.78 -10.80
CA PHE A 274 -37.25 35.31 -9.44
C PHE A 274 -36.80 36.46 -8.55
N ASP A 275 -37.60 36.78 -7.52
CA ASP A 275 -37.12 37.53 -6.37
C ASP A 275 -36.04 36.70 -5.67
N GLY A 276 -34.81 37.21 -5.64
CA GLY A 276 -33.66 36.49 -5.14
C GLY A 276 -33.86 35.99 -3.70
N LEU A 277 -33.40 34.77 -3.43
CA LEU A 277 -33.40 34.18 -2.09
C LEU A 277 -32.24 34.75 -1.27
N LEU A 278 -32.49 35.81 -0.48
CA LEU A 278 -31.56 36.26 0.54
C LEU A 278 -31.69 35.36 1.77
N LEU A 279 -30.79 34.37 1.88
CA LEU A 279 -30.60 33.64 3.13
C LEU A 279 -30.00 34.61 4.15
N SER A 280 -30.85 35.18 5.01
CA SER A 280 -30.41 35.97 6.16
C SER A 280 -29.46 35.10 7.00
N ARG A 281 -28.24 35.61 7.21
CA ARG A 281 -27.16 34.98 7.97
C ARG A 281 -27.70 34.23 9.20
N TRP A 282 -27.40 32.93 9.25
CA TRP A 282 -27.63 32.10 10.43
C TRP A 282 -26.83 32.66 11.61
N ARG A 283 -27.50 32.89 12.73
CA ARG A 283 -26.91 33.32 14.01
C ARG A 283 -26.62 32.10 14.88
#